data_AF-A0A1H1MM81-F1
#
_entry.id   AF-A0A1H1MM81-F1
#
_cell.length_a   1.000
_cell.length_b   1.000
_cell.length_c   1.000
_cell.angle_alpha   90.00
_cell.angle_beta   90.00
_cell.angle_gamma   90.00
#
_symmetry.space_group_name_H-M   'P 1'
#
loop_
_entity.id
_entity.type
_entity.pdbx_description
1 polymer ?
#
loop_
_entity_poly.entity_id
_entity_poly.type
_entity_poly.pdbx_seq_one_letter_code
_entity_poly.pdbx_strand_id
1 'polypeptide(L)'
;MSQQEEFFEFINDGYATKGDYIELGAAMLGEETVTNAIVKIPLKTLNRHGLIAGATGTGKTKTLQVLAETLSDKGIPVLLMDIKGDLSGLAQPSPGHPKIDERHAKIGFPFEAKKFPIEVLSISEQNGTRMRATVSEFGPVLLSRILDLSEVQQGIVAIIFKYCDDNKLPLLDIKDFKKVLQFITDEGKEEIKKEYGRISSSSTGAILRKIIEIEQQGGDLFFGEKSFDVEDLTRIDENGRGIISVLRLTDIQDKPKLFSTFMMQLLAEVYETFPEQGDSGRPELVIFIDEAHLVFEEASKALLNQIESIVKLIRSKGIGLYFVTQNPNDVPEDVLAQLGLKIQHALRAFTAKDRKAIKLAAENYPSSEFYDTKEVLTQLGIGEAFVSVLNEKGIPTPLARTMLRAPMSRMDVLTDSELTTVINNSKLIHKYNQELDRESAYEMLNSKIEKINLAEEKAIKAEADEKERKRNQKSSSRSYTRKSTRINPIVKVLTSATFIRAVFGILKKVIK
;
A
#
# COMPACT_ATOMS: atom_id res chain seq x y z
N MET A 1 51.23 10.36 10.56
CA MET A 1 49.96 10.83 10.01
C MET A 1 49.33 11.78 11.00
N SER A 2 48.74 12.87 10.52
CA SER A 2 47.78 13.62 11.33
C SER A 2 46.53 12.78 11.56
N GLN A 3 45.78 13.06 12.63
CA GLN A 3 44.50 12.38 12.91
C GLN A 3 43.51 12.50 11.73
N GLN A 4 43.58 13.61 10.99
CA GLN A 4 42.75 13.86 9.82
C GLN A 4 43.16 13.00 8.61
N GLU A 5 44.46 12.77 8.39
CA GLU A 5 44.96 11.86 7.34
C GLU A 5 44.56 10.41 7.65
N GLU A 6 44.74 9.97 8.89
CA GLU A 6 44.35 8.63 9.33
C GLU A 6 42.84 8.40 9.17
N PHE A 7 42.03 9.38 9.57
CA PHE A 7 40.58 9.35 9.35
C PHE A 7 40.21 9.32 7.85
N PHE A 8 40.91 10.11 7.02
CA PHE A 8 40.67 10.14 5.57
C PHE A 8 40.98 8.79 4.92
N GLU A 9 42.11 8.16 5.25
CA GLU A 9 42.46 6.81 4.77
C GLU A 9 41.44 5.77 5.26
N PHE A 10 41.09 5.81 6.56
CA PHE A 10 40.12 4.90 7.17
C PHE A 10 38.76 4.93 6.46
N ILE A 11 38.23 6.12 6.17
CA ILE A 11 36.95 6.27 5.46
C ILE A 11 37.09 5.80 4.00
N ASN A 12 38.13 6.21 3.28
CA ASN A 12 38.26 5.85 1.86
C ASN A 12 38.44 4.35 1.66
N ASP A 13 39.20 3.68 2.52
CA ASP A 13 39.36 2.23 2.49
C ASP A 13 38.06 1.52 2.89
N GLY A 14 37.37 2.02 3.92
CA GLY A 14 36.11 1.49 4.41
C GLY A 14 34.96 1.59 3.40
N TYR A 15 34.96 2.64 2.57
CA TYR A 15 33.95 2.91 1.53
C TYR A 15 34.47 2.63 0.11
N ALA A 16 35.59 1.92 -0.03
CA ALA A 16 36.08 1.47 -1.31
C ALA A 16 35.08 0.51 -1.98
N THR A 17 34.81 0.74 -3.27
CA THR A 17 33.87 -0.04 -4.08
C THR A 17 34.50 -0.41 -5.42
N LYS A 18 34.20 -1.61 -5.93
CA LYS A 18 34.70 -2.05 -7.26
C LYS A 18 33.69 -1.76 -8.37
N GLY A 19 32.41 -1.88 -8.07
CA GLY A 19 31.31 -1.56 -8.99
C GLY A 19 30.86 -0.11 -8.91
N ASP A 20 29.79 0.18 -9.65
CA ASP A 20 29.15 1.49 -9.66
C ASP A 20 28.50 1.82 -8.30
N TYR A 21 28.38 3.11 -8.00
CA TYR A 21 28.00 3.61 -6.67
C TYR A 21 27.28 4.95 -6.72
N ILE A 22 26.66 5.29 -5.57
CA ILE A 22 26.10 6.61 -5.26
C ILE A 22 27.08 7.35 -4.35
N GLU A 23 27.35 8.61 -4.66
CA GLU A 23 28.09 9.53 -3.78
C GLU A 23 27.09 10.31 -2.94
N LEU A 24 27.10 10.03 -1.63
CA LEU A 24 26.10 10.58 -0.71
C LEU A 24 26.55 11.92 -0.10
N GLY A 25 27.86 12.08 0.11
CA GLY A 25 28.45 13.24 0.78
C GLY A 25 29.90 12.95 1.19
N ALA A 26 30.45 13.80 2.07
CA ALA A 26 31.80 13.62 2.62
C ALA A 26 31.75 13.40 4.13
N ALA A 27 32.63 12.54 4.64
CA ALA A 27 32.74 12.25 6.05
C ALA A 27 33.31 13.44 6.84
N MET A 28 32.92 13.55 8.11
CA MET A 28 33.26 14.64 9.00
C MET A 28 34.06 14.13 10.19
N LEU A 29 35.11 14.86 10.57
CA LEU A 29 35.88 14.64 11.79
C LEU A 29 35.62 15.81 12.73
N GLY A 30 34.99 15.55 13.88
CA GLY A 30 34.46 16.63 14.72
C GLY A 30 33.38 17.43 13.98
N GLU A 31 33.55 18.74 13.87
CA GLU A 31 32.66 19.65 13.13
C GLU A 31 33.13 19.94 11.69
N GLU A 32 34.32 19.47 11.30
CA GLU A 32 34.90 19.75 10.00
C GLU A 32 34.57 18.66 8.98
N THR A 33 34.11 19.07 7.80
CA THR A 33 33.96 18.18 6.65
C THR A 33 35.32 17.92 6.03
N VAL A 34 35.73 16.66 5.95
CA VAL A 34 36.99 16.27 5.32
C VAL A 34 36.75 16.15 3.82
N THR A 35 37.17 17.16 3.08
CA THR A 35 36.98 17.24 1.62
C THR A 35 37.50 15.98 0.93
N ASN A 36 36.71 15.45 -0.01
CA ASN A 36 36.97 14.22 -0.76
C ASN A 36 36.96 12.90 0.05
N ALA A 37 36.65 12.91 1.36
CA ALA A 37 36.39 11.68 2.11
C ALA A 37 34.98 11.15 1.77
N ILE A 38 34.77 10.75 0.51
CA ILE A 38 33.44 10.50 -0.04
C ILE A 38 32.83 9.21 0.53
N VAL A 39 31.62 9.35 1.08
CA VAL A 39 30.80 8.24 1.54
C VAL A 39 30.03 7.67 0.36
N LYS A 40 30.39 6.45 -0.04
CA LYS A 40 29.90 5.77 -1.25
C LYS A 40 28.92 4.65 -0.91
N ILE A 41 27.90 4.49 -1.74
CA ILE A 41 26.92 3.39 -1.60
C ILE A 41 26.98 2.52 -2.86
N PRO A 42 27.51 1.29 -2.79
CA PRO A 42 27.59 0.41 -3.96
C PRO A 42 26.19 0.03 -4.46
N LEU A 43 25.91 0.20 -5.76
CA LEU A 43 24.57 -0.08 -6.33
C LEU A 43 24.12 -1.51 -6.08
N LYS A 44 25.06 -2.46 -6.14
CA LYS A 44 24.85 -3.89 -5.88
C LYS A 44 24.27 -4.21 -4.50
N THR A 45 24.33 -3.28 -3.56
CA THR A 45 23.85 -3.48 -2.19
C THR A 45 22.45 -2.91 -1.96
N LEU A 46 21.90 -2.16 -2.92
CA LEU A 46 20.64 -1.43 -2.73
C LEU A 46 19.40 -2.33 -2.71
N ASN A 47 19.48 -3.57 -3.21
CA ASN A 47 18.43 -4.59 -3.00
C ASN A 47 18.47 -5.23 -1.60
N ARG A 48 19.44 -4.84 -0.74
CA ARG A 48 19.50 -5.27 0.67
C ARG A 48 18.78 -4.31 1.61
N HIS A 49 17.85 -3.52 1.07
CA HIS A 49 16.95 -2.62 1.80
C HIS A 49 17.67 -1.54 2.60
N GLY A 50 16.91 -0.60 3.14
CA GLY A 50 17.50 0.43 3.99
C GLY A 50 16.53 1.19 4.88
N LEU A 51 17.12 1.98 5.78
CA LEU A 51 16.44 2.86 6.72
C LEU A 51 16.97 4.28 6.57
N ILE A 52 16.06 5.26 6.52
CA ILE A 52 16.38 6.68 6.68
C ILE A 52 15.58 7.21 7.87
N ALA A 53 16.25 7.54 8.96
CA ALA A 53 15.60 7.94 10.20
C ALA A 53 16.10 9.29 10.73
N GLY A 54 15.34 9.92 11.64
CA GLY A 54 15.69 11.19 12.30
C GLY A 54 14.50 12.12 12.51
N ALA A 55 14.64 13.15 13.34
CA ALA A 55 13.55 14.05 13.67
C ALA A 55 13.05 14.88 12.46
N THR A 56 11.89 15.52 12.59
CA THR A 56 11.35 16.42 11.55
C THR A 56 12.30 17.58 11.26
N GLY A 57 12.45 17.95 9.99
CA GLY A 57 13.30 19.07 9.56
C GLY A 57 14.81 18.82 9.56
N THR A 58 15.27 17.59 9.85
CA THR A 58 16.71 17.28 9.94
C THR A 58 17.39 17.00 8.60
N GLY A 59 16.62 16.62 7.57
CA GLY A 59 17.14 16.36 6.23
C GLY A 59 16.70 15.03 5.60
N LYS A 60 15.85 14.23 6.28
CA LYS A 60 15.36 12.93 5.77
C LYS A 60 14.82 13.00 4.34
N THR A 61 13.81 13.83 4.08
CA THR A 61 13.21 13.98 2.75
C THR A 61 14.26 14.37 1.70
N LYS A 62 15.22 15.23 2.05
CA LYS A 62 16.28 15.66 1.12
C LYS A 62 17.30 14.56 0.84
N THR A 63 17.50 13.65 1.79
CA THR A 63 18.30 12.43 1.56
C THR A 63 17.58 11.46 0.64
N LEU A 64 16.29 11.22 0.89
CA LEU A 64 15.45 10.42 0.00
C LEU A 64 15.49 11.00 -1.42
N GLN A 65 15.34 12.32 -1.56
CA GLN A 65 15.43 13.03 -2.84
C GLN A 65 16.78 12.80 -3.52
N VAL A 66 17.91 13.00 -2.81
CA VAL A 66 19.26 12.71 -3.33
C VAL A 66 19.41 11.27 -3.83
N LEU A 67 18.90 10.29 -3.08
CA LEU A 67 18.96 8.89 -3.48
C LEU A 67 18.12 8.63 -4.73
N ALA A 68 16.88 9.12 -4.76
CA ALA A 68 15.98 8.95 -5.91
C ALA A 68 16.54 9.57 -7.20
N GLU A 69 17.10 10.78 -7.11
CA GLU A 69 17.79 11.45 -8.20
C GLU A 69 18.96 10.63 -8.74
N THR A 70 19.83 10.13 -7.84
CA THR A 70 21.02 9.39 -8.27
C THR A 70 20.63 8.05 -8.87
N LEU A 71 19.65 7.36 -8.29
CA LEU A 71 19.11 6.11 -8.82
C LEU A 71 18.57 6.32 -10.24
N SER A 72 17.77 7.37 -10.45
CA SER A 72 17.24 7.74 -11.76
C SER A 72 18.36 8.02 -12.76
N ASP A 73 19.37 8.83 -12.40
CA ASP A 73 20.53 9.11 -13.26
C ASP A 73 21.34 7.84 -13.61
N LYS A 74 21.30 6.81 -12.75
CA LYS A 74 21.93 5.50 -12.98
C LYS A 74 21.04 4.51 -13.74
N GLY A 75 19.90 4.96 -14.24
CA GLY A 75 18.94 4.12 -14.97
C GLY A 75 18.17 3.15 -14.08
N ILE A 76 18.09 3.41 -12.77
CA ILE A 76 17.34 2.60 -11.81
C ILE A 76 16.02 3.31 -11.52
N PRO A 77 14.87 2.72 -11.87
CA PRO A 77 13.56 3.23 -11.56
C PRO A 77 13.29 3.27 -10.04
N VAL A 78 12.46 4.22 -9.62
CA VAL A 78 12.18 4.45 -8.20
C VAL A 78 10.68 4.66 -7.99
N LEU A 79 10.12 4.04 -6.95
CA LEU A 79 8.79 4.37 -6.44
C LEU A 79 8.93 5.13 -5.12
N LEU A 80 8.36 6.32 -5.05
CA LEU A 80 8.32 7.18 -3.86
C LEU A 80 6.89 7.27 -3.35
N MET A 81 6.66 6.84 -2.12
CA MET A 81 5.37 6.98 -1.43
C MET A 81 5.36 8.28 -0.65
N ASP A 82 4.83 9.32 -1.28
CA ASP A 82 4.91 10.70 -0.81
C ASP A 82 3.68 11.07 0.03
N ILE A 83 3.80 10.84 1.33
CA ILE A 83 2.76 11.14 2.33
C ILE A 83 2.72 12.62 2.69
N LYS A 84 3.82 13.35 2.52
CA LYS A 84 3.91 14.79 2.82
C LYS A 84 3.57 15.66 1.62
N GLY A 85 3.72 15.13 0.40
CA GLY A 85 3.49 15.85 -0.85
C GLY A 85 4.65 16.73 -1.26
N ASP A 86 5.85 16.52 -0.72
CA ASP A 86 7.01 17.42 -0.84
C ASP A 86 8.10 16.93 -1.82
N LEU A 87 7.80 15.88 -2.61
CA LEU A 87 8.75 15.26 -3.55
C LEU A 87 8.49 15.58 -5.03
N SER A 88 7.38 16.25 -5.37
CA SER A 88 7.04 16.59 -6.76
C SER A 88 8.10 17.47 -7.46
N GLY A 89 8.89 18.24 -6.69
CA GLY A 89 9.96 19.10 -7.17
C GLY A 89 11.04 18.41 -8.01
N LEU A 90 11.15 17.08 -7.94
CA LEU A 90 12.05 16.26 -8.76
C LEU A 90 11.95 16.53 -10.27
N ALA A 91 10.78 16.96 -10.77
CA ALA A 91 10.58 17.29 -12.18
C ALA A 91 11.21 18.62 -12.64
N GLN A 92 11.78 19.42 -11.73
CA GLN A 92 12.35 20.73 -12.05
C GLN A 92 13.78 20.85 -11.54
N PRO A 93 14.67 21.55 -12.26
CA PRO A 93 16.02 21.80 -11.77
C PRO A 93 15.98 22.66 -10.52
N SER A 94 16.94 22.44 -9.62
CA SER A 94 17.14 23.33 -8.48
C SER A 94 17.36 24.77 -8.95
N PRO A 95 16.75 25.78 -8.29
CA PRO A 95 17.03 27.18 -8.59
C PRO A 95 18.43 27.63 -8.15
N GLY A 96 19.20 26.76 -7.49
CA GLY A 96 20.49 27.08 -6.88
C GLY A 96 20.35 27.90 -5.59
N HIS A 97 21.43 27.96 -4.81
CA HIS A 97 21.54 28.79 -3.61
C HIS A 97 23.00 28.86 -3.14
N PRO A 98 23.54 30.00 -2.66
CA PRO A 98 24.94 30.09 -2.22
C PRO A 98 25.37 29.03 -1.20
N LYS A 99 24.50 28.70 -0.23
CA LYS A 99 24.72 27.60 0.73
C LYS A 99 24.86 26.21 0.09
N ILE A 100 24.28 25.97 -1.08
CA ILE A 100 24.48 24.72 -1.83
C ILE A 100 25.91 24.69 -2.37
N ASP A 101 26.36 25.79 -2.98
CA ASP A 101 27.71 25.90 -3.53
C ASP A 101 28.78 25.75 -2.43
N GLU A 102 28.61 26.43 -1.29
CA GLU A 102 29.48 26.30 -0.11
C GLU A 102 29.55 24.86 0.40
N ARG A 103 28.40 24.18 0.49
CA ARG A 103 28.31 22.78 0.95
C ARG A 103 29.02 21.85 -0.02
N HIS A 104 28.78 21.99 -1.31
CA HIS A 104 29.39 21.17 -2.36
C HIS A 104 30.91 21.38 -2.45
N ALA A 105 31.39 22.61 -2.23
CA ALA A 105 32.81 22.92 -2.12
C ALA A 105 33.47 22.22 -0.94
N LYS A 106 32.83 22.18 0.24
CA LYS A 106 33.33 21.44 1.41
C LYS A 106 33.42 19.94 1.18
N ILE A 107 32.44 19.37 0.47
CA ILE A 107 32.39 17.94 0.13
C ILE A 107 33.47 17.59 -0.91
N GLY A 108 33.73 18.48 -1.86
CA GLY A 108 34.57 18.20 -3.02
C GLY A 108 33.81 17.60 -4.20
N PHE A 109 32.49 17.84 -4.26
CA PHE A 109 31.61 17.31 -5.30
C PHE A 109 30.87 18.46 -6.00
N PRO A 110 31.01 18.65 -7.33
CA PRO A 110 30.41 19.78 -8.03
C PRO A 110 28.88 19.75 -8.00
N PHE A 111 28.25 20.91 -7.87
CA PHE A 111 26.79 21.03 -7.96
C PHE A 111 26.37 21.30 -9.41
N GLU A 112 25.41 20.52 -9.90
CA GLU A 112 24.77 20.73 -11.19
C GLU A 112 23.26 20.61 -11.00
N ALA A 113 22.50 21.64 -11.36
CA ALA A 113 21.05 21.62 -11.25
C ALA A 113 20.44 20.75 -12.37
N LYS A 114 19.58 19.79 -12.00
CA LYS A 114 18.98 18.82 -12.94
C LYS A 114 17.51 18.56 -12.63
N LYS A 115 16.75 18.23 -13.67
CA LYS A 115 15.39 17.68 -13.55
C LYS A 115 15.38 16.19 -13.86
N PHE A 116 14.45 15.46 -13.28
CA PHE A 116 14.33 14.01 -13.42
C PHE A 116 12.98 13.63 -14.05
N PRO A 117 12.91 12.50 -14.78
CA PRO A 117 11.65 12.01 -15.32
C PRO A 117 10.79 11.49 -14.18
N ILE A 118 9.59 12.07 -14.00
CA ILE A 118 8.65 11.63 -12.97
C ILE A 118 7.34 11.15 -13.57
N GLU A 119 6.73 10.18 -12.91
CA GLU A 119 5.37 9.70 -13.16
C GLU A 119 4.55 9.93 -11.88
N VAL A 120 3.38 10.54 -11.97
CA VAL A 120 2.56 10.85 -10.79
C VAL A 120 1.46 9.80 -10.65
N LEU A 121 1.47 9.08 -9.54
CA LEU A 121 0.52 8.01 -9.24
C LEU A 121 -0.44 8.41 -8.11
N SER A 122 -1.61 7.79 -8.05
CA SER A 122 -2.58 7.99 -6.97
C SER A 122 -3.47 6.75 -6.75
N ILE A 123 -3.83 6.49 -5.49
CA ILE A 123 -4.81 5.47 -5.06
C ILE A 123 -6.11 6.08 -4.53
N SER A 124 -6.24 7.41 -4.59
CA SER A 124 -7.34 8.18 -3.99
C SER A 124 -7.95 9.13 -5.02
N GLU A 125 -8.69 10.15 -4.60
CA GLU A 125 -9.29 11.12 -5.53
C GLU A 125 -8.26 12.06 -6.15
N GLN A 126 -7.03 12.10 -5.63
CA GLN A 126 -5.98 13.01 -6.10
C GLN A 126 -5.64 12.85 -7.58
N ASN A 127 -5.16 13.91 -8.22
CA ASN A 127 -4.73 13.83 -9.61
C ASN A 127 -3.46 12.95 -9.75
N GLY A 128 -3.51 12.01 -10.70
CA GLY A 128 -2.43 11.10 -11.04
C GLY A 128 -2.94 9.90 -11.85
N THR A 129 -2.02 9.07 -12.32
CA THR A 129 -2.32 7.75 -12.86
C THR A 129 -2.85 6.86 -11.74
N ARG A 130 -4.04 6.29 -11.92
CA ARG A 130 -4.74 5.48 -10.93
C ARG A 130 -4.03 4.15 -10.74
N MET A 131 -3.69 3.82 -9.50
CA MET A 131 -3.28 2.47 -9.13
C MET A 131 -4.48 1.75 -8.53
N ARG A 132 -4.89 0.67 -9.19
CA ARG A 132 -5.97 -0.21 -8.72
C ARG A 132 -5.49 -1.64 -8.61
N ALA A 133 -6.20 -2.45 -7.85
CA ALA A 133 -6.05 -3.90 -7.81
C ALA A 133 -7.43 -4.54 -7.74
N THR A 134 -7.59 -5.76 -8.24
CA THR A 134 -8.86 -6.48 -8.10
C THR A 134 -8.90 -7.26 -6.79
N VAL A 135 -10.09 -7.55 -6.25
CA VAL A 135 -10.21 -8.42 -5.06
C VAL A 135 -9.65 -9.82 -5.33
N SER A 136 -9.79 -10.32 -6.55
CA SER A 136 -9.21 -11.58 -7.01
C SER A 136 -7.69 -11.65 -6.83
N GLU A 137 -6.96 -10.57 -7.11
CA GLU A 137 -5.49 -10.54 -7.01
C GLU A 137 -4.97 -10.67 -5.57
N PHE A 138 -5.76 -10.31 -4.56
CA PHE A 138 -5.38 -10.56 -3.17
C PHE A 138 -5.47 -12.06 -2.82
N GLY A 139 -6.37 -12.78 -3.46
CA GLY A 139 -6.73 -14.12 -3.06
C GLY A 139 -7.28 -14.21 -1.62
N PRO A 140 -7.63 -15.42 -1.17
CA PRO A 140 -8.25 -15.61 0.13
C PRO A 140 -7.29 -15.40 1.30
N VAL A 141 -5.99 -15.64 1.10
CA VAL A 141 -4.99 -15.60 2.19
C VAL A 141 -4.57 -14.17 2.51
N LEU A 142 -4.19 -13.37 1.51
CA LEU A 142 -3.74 -11.99 1.75
C LEU A 142 -4.90 -11.13 2.25
N LEU A 143 -6.07 -11.24 1.61
CA LEU A 143 -7.27 -10.52 2.02
C LEU A 143 -7.64 -10.83 3.48
N SER A 144 -7.57 -12.10 3.88
CA SER A 144 -7.83 -12.52 5.25
C SER A 144 -6.88 -11.90 6.27
N ARG A 145 -5.60 -11.79 5.94
CA ARG A 145 -4.58 -11.20 6.82
C ARG A 145 -4.76 -9.69 6.94
N ILE A 146 -5.05 -9.03 5.82
CA ILE A 146 -5.35 -7.60 5.78
C ILE A 146 -6.58 -7.29 6.63
N LEU A 147 -7.66 -8.07 6.51
CA LEU A 147 -8.89 -7.86 7.28
C LEU A 147 -8.79 -8.31 8.75
N ASP A 148 -7.65 -8.90 9.14
CA ASP A 148 -7.40 -9.46 10.47
C ASP A 148 -8.47 -10.48 10.90
N LEU A 149 -8.73 -11.45 10.01
CA LEU A 149 -9.76 -12.45 10.18
C LEU A 149 -9.33 -13.60 11.11
N SER A 150 -10.28 -14.09 11.92
CA SER A 150 -10.08 -15.31 12.72
C SER A 150 -10.02 -16.55 11.83
N GLU A 151 -9.41 -17.64 12.29
CA GLU A 151 -9.25 -18.89 11.51
C GLU A 151 -10.55 -19.38 10.86
N VAL A 152 -11.67 -19.29 11.59
CA VAL A 152 -13.01 -19.64 11.07
C VAL A 152 -13.42 -18.71 9.91
N GLN A 153 -13.18 -17.41 10.05
CA GLN A 153 -13.47 -16.42 9.01
C GLN A 153 -12.56 -16.59 7.80
N GLN A 154 -11.29 -16.94 7.99
CA GLN A 154 -10.36 -17.26 6.90
C GLN A 154 -10.86 -18.44 6.08
N GLY A 155 -11.35 -19.50 6.74
CA GLY A 155 -11.98 -20.63 6.06
C GLY A 155 -13.21 -20.24 5.24
N ILE A 156 -14.02 -19.30 5.73
CA ILE A 156 -15.18 -18.77 4.98
C ILE A 156 -14.72 -17.99 3.75
N VAL A 157 -13.70 -17.14 3.88
CA VAL A 157 -13.14 -16.41 2.72
C VAL A 157 -12.57 -17.39 1.69
N ALA A 158 -11.86 -18.44 2.10
CA ALA A 158 -11.38 -19.47 1.19
C ALA A 158 -12.52 -20.16 0.41
N ILE A 159 -13.64 -20.46 1.08
CA ILE A 159 -14.84 -21.01 0.43
C ILE A 159 -15.45 -20.02 -0.56
N ILE A 160 -15.51 -18.73 -0.22
CA ILE A 160 -16.03 -17.69 -1.12
C ILE A 160 -15.22 -17.64 -2.41
N PHE A 161 -13.89 -17.57 -2.32
CA PHE A 161 -13.03 -17.56 -3.50
C PHE A 161 -13.21 -18.84 -4.33
N LYS A 162 -13.24 -20.01 -3.67
CA LYS A 162 -13.46 -21.29 -4.37
C LYS A 162 -14.80 -21.35 -5.11
N TYR A 163 -15.87 -20.88 -4.47
CA TYR A 163 -17.19 -20.81 -5.10
C TYR A 163 -17.19 -19.86 -6.29
N CYS A 164 -16.52 -18.71 -6.19
CA CYS A 164 -16.40 -17.76 -7.28
C CYS A 164 -15.63 -18.36 -8.46
N ASP A 165 -14.53 -19.06 -8.22
CA ASP A 165 -13.74 -19.73 -9.25
C ASP A 165 -14.56 -20.80 -9.98
N ASP A 166 -15.27 -21.65 -9.23
CA ASP A 166 -16.07 -22.74 -9.79
C ASP A 166 -17.25 -22.24 -10.63
N ASN A 167 -17.80 -21.08 -10.27
CA ASN A 167 -18.94 -20.47 -10.96
C ASN A 167 -18.53 -19.35 -11.92
N LYS A 168 -17.23 -19.10 -12.09
CA LYS A 168 -16.67 -18.02 -12.92
C LYS A 168 -17.29 -16.66 -12.59
N LEU A 169 -17.30 -16.32 -11.31
CA LEU A 169 -17.77 -15.04 -10.78
C LEU A 169 -16.55 -14.15 -10.49
N PRO A 170 -16.19 -13.20 -11.37
CA PRO A 170 -15.03 -12.35 -11.16
C PRO A 170 -15.22 -11.47 -9.91
N LEU A 171 -14.22 -11.44 -9.02
CA LEU A 171 -14.20 -10.55 -7.86
C LEU A 171 -13.32 -9.34 -8.19
N LEU A 172 -13.90 -8.34 -8.84
CA LEU A 172 -13.18 -7.16 -9.30
C LEU A 172 -13.09 -6.13 -8.17
N ASP A 173 -14.21 -5.79 -7.55
CA ASP A 173 -14.29 -4.70 -6.57
C ASP A 173 -14.88 -5.13 -5.21
N ILE A 174 -15.02 -4.16 -4.30
CA ILE A 174 -15.62 -4.39 -2.98
C ILE A 174 -17.10 -4.80 -3.07
N LYS A 175 -17.85 -4.29 -4.06
CA LYS A 175 -19.27 -4.57 -4.23
C LYS A 175 -19.48 -6.04 -4.61
N ASP A 176 -18.62 -6.58 -5.47
CA ASP A 176 -18.60 -7.99 -5.81
C ASP A 176 -18.49 -8.85 -4.58
N PHE A 177 -17.44 -8.62 -3.78
CA PHE A 177 -17.17 -9.42 -2.59
C PHE A 177 -18.31 -9.33 -1.57
N LYS A 178 -18.87 -8.12 -1.36
CA LYS A 178 -20.06 -7.90 -0.52
C LYS A 178 -21.28 -8.66 -1.05
N LYS A 179 -21.50 -8.67 -2.36
CA LYS A 179 -22.63 -9.37 -2.97
C LYS A 179 -22.51 -10.88 -2.83
N VAL A 180 -21.32 -11.43 -3.03
CA VAL A 180 -21.07 -12.86 -2.79
C VAL A 180 -21.32 -13.20 -1.33
N LEU A 181 -20.77 -12.42 -0.39
CA LEU A 181 -21.00 -12.60 1.05
C LEU A 181 -22.48 -12.66 1.42
N GLN A 182 -23.30 -11.76 0.86
CA GLN A 182 -24.76 -11.74 1.08
C GLN A 182 -25.42 -12.98 0.47
N PHE A 183 -25.13 -13.28 -0.80
CA PHE A 183 -25.71 -14.41 -1.51
C PHE A 183 -25.46 -15.73 -0.78
N ILE A 184 -24.24 -15.99 -0.30
CA ILE A 184 -23.92 -17.26 0.38
C ILE A 184 -24.62 -17.43 1.74
N THR A 185 -25.11 -16.34 2.34
CA THR A 185 -25.86 -16.39 3.61
C THR A 185 -27.36 -16.44 3.43
N ASP A 186 -27.86 -15.95 2.30
CA ASP A 186 -29.28 -15.79 2.02
C ASP A 186 -29.74 -16.76 0.92
N GLU A 187 -29.96 -16.28 -0.31
CA GLU A 187 -30.57 -17.08 -1.40
C GLU A 187 -29.71 -18.29 -1.82
N GLY A 188 -28.39 -18.16 -1.76
CA GLY A 188 -27.42 -19.19 -2.10
C GLY A 188 -27.12 -20.18 -0.97
N LYS A 189 -27.72 -20.01 0.21
CA LYS A 189 -27.35 -20.77 1.42
C LYS A 189 -27.44 -22.28 1.25
N GLU A 190 -28.50 -22.78 0.62
CA GLU A 190 -28.68 -24.24 0.45
C GLU A 190 -27.75 -24.81 -0.63
N GLU A 191 -27.42 -24.03 -1.66
CA GLU A 191 -26.42 -24.37 -2.67
C GLU A 191 -25.03 -24.51 -2.02
N ILE A 192 -24.61 -23.49 -1.28
CA ILE A 192 -23.33 -23.49 -0.57
C ILE A 192 -23.25 -24.61 0.47
N LYS A 193 -24.34 -24.83 1.22
CA LYS A 193 -24.40 -25.90 2.22
C LYS A 193 -24.25 -27.29 1.63
N LYS A 194 -24.73 -27.50 0.39
CA LYS A 194 -24.62 -28.77 -0.31
C LYS A 194 -23.19 -29.05 -0.77
N GLU A 195 -22.47 -28.03 -1.22
CA GLU A 195 -21.15 -28.17 -1.84
C GLU A 195 -19.99 -27.97 -0.84
N TYR A 196 -20.11 -27.00 0.07
CA TYR A 196 -19.02 -26.54 0.95
C TYR A 196 -19.35 -26.67 2.45
N GLY A 197 -20.59 -27.01 2.78
CA GLY A 197 -21.06 -27.13 4.16
C GLY A 197 -21.59 -25.82 4.75
N ARG A 198 -21.91 -25.84 6.05
CA ARG A 198 -22.62 -24.73 6.70
C ARG A 198 -21.68 -23.55 6.99
N ILE A 199 -22.11 -22.36 6.58
CA ILE A 199 -21.46 -21.09 6.91
C ILE A 199 -22.28 -20.35 7.98
N SER A 200 -21.59 -19.79 8.98
CA SER A 200 -22.23 -19.00 10.04
C SER A 200 -22.51 -17.57 9.58
N SER A 201 -23.77 -17.13 9.69
CA SER A 201 -24.17 -15.75 9.39
C SER A 201 -23.49 -14.72 10.28
N SER A 202 -23.16 -15.07 11.53
CA SER A 202 -22.43 -14.17 12.43
C SER A 202 -21.01 -13.89 11.94
N SER A 203 -20.34 -14.90 11.38
CA SER A 203 -18.98 -14.77 10.84
C SER A 203 -18.98 -13.97 9.54
N THR A 204 -19.92 -14.24 8.63
CA THR A 204 -20.10 -13.45 7.40
C THR A 204 -20.37 -11.98 7.73
N GLY A 205 -21.25 -11.70 8.71
CA GLY A 205 -21.52 -10.34 9.14
C GLY A 205 -20.30 -9.62 9.77
N ALA A 206 -19.40 -10.36 10.41
CA ALA A 206 -18.15 -9.81 10.92
C ALA A 206 -17.17 -9.46 9.79
N ILE A 207 -17.03 -10.33 8.78
CA ILE A 207 -16.23 -10.06 7.57
C ILE A 207 -16.78 -8.83 6.83
N LEU A 208 -18.10 -8.75 6.66
CA LEU A 208 -18.75 -7.62 5.99
C LEU A 208 -18.43 -6.28 6.67
N ARG A 209 -18.43 -6.22 8.01
CA ARG A 209 -18.06 -5.00 8.74
C ARG A 209 -16.60 -4.59 8.49
N LYS A 210 -15.69 -5.55 8.39
CA LYS A 210 -14.27 -5.29 8.06
C LYS A 210 -14.07 -4.78 6.64
N ILE A 211 -14.87 -5.27 5.69
CA ILE A 211 -14.88 -4.74 4.32
C ILE A 211 -15.41 -3.31 4.28
N ILE A 212 -16.50 -3.03 5.00
CA ILE A 212 -17.09 -1.67 5.09
C ILE A 212 -16.08 -0.67 5.69
N GLU A 213 -15.24 -1.10 6.64
CA GLU A 213 -14.18 -0.26 7.20
C GLU A 213 -13.17 0.19 6.12
N ILE A 214 -12.78 -0.70 5.19
CA ILE A 214 -11.90 -0.36 4.06
C ILE A 214 -12.63 0.52 3.04
N GLU A 215 -13.90 0.21 2.74
CA GLU A 215 -14.78 1.00 1.87
C GLU A 215 -14.87 2.45 2.33
N GLN A 216 -15.10 2.67 3.63
CA GLN A 216 -15.13 4.00 4.26
C GLN A 216 -13.82 4.79 4.15
N GLN A 217 -12.69 4.09 4.06
CA GLN A 217 -11.38 4.71 3.84
C GLN A 217 -11.08 4.97 2.36
N GLY A 218 -12.02 4.71 1.44
CA GLY A 218 -11.83 4.95 0.01
C GLY A 218 -11.43 3.70 -0.78
N GLY A 219 -11.65 2.51 -0.22
CA GLY A 219 -11.37 1.23 -0.90
C GLY A 219 -12.03 1.11 -2.28
N ASP A 220 -13.18 1.75 -2.50
CA ASP A 220 -13.88 1.70 -3.80
C ASP A 220 -13.11 2.35 -4.95
N LEU A 221 -12.17 3.26 -4.66
CA LEU A 221 -11.32 3.87 -5.68
C LEU A 221 -10.11 2.99 -6.03
N PHE A 222 -9.67 2.18 -5.07
CA PHE A 222 -8.52 1.29 -5.19
C PHE A 222 -8.90 -0.09 -5.73
N PHE A 223 -9.98 -0.68 -5.25
CA PHE A 223 -10.45 -1.98 -5.73
C PHE A 223 -11.22 -1.82 -7.03
N GLY A 224 -10.70 -2.38 -8.12
CA GLY A 224 -11.37 -2.38 -9.41
C GLY A 224 -10.42 -2.51 -10.60
N GLU A 225 -10.99 -2.34 -11.80
CA GLU A 225 -10.25 -2.41 -13.06
C GLU A 225 -9.94 -1.02 -13.64
N LYS A 226 -8.88 -0.87 -14.44
CA LYS A 226 -7.84 -1.86 -14.73
C LYS A 226 -6.83 -1.94 -13.58
N SER A 227 -6.48 -3.15 -13.15
CA SER A 227 -5.44 -3.35 -12.13
C SER A 227 -4.08 -2.91 -12.65
N PHE A 228 -3.25 -2.41 -11.74
CA PHE A 228 -1.97 -1.81 -12.05
C PHE A 228 -0.91 -2.90 -12.31
N ASP A 229 -0.24 -2.79 -13.46
CA ASP A 229 0.87 -3.67 -13.84
C ASP A 229 2.17 -3.18 -13.21
N VAL A 230 2.74 -3.95 -12.28
CA VAL A 230 3.95 -3.56 -11.55
C VAL A 230 5.18 -3.44 -12.44
N GLU A 231 5.19 -4.05 -13.63
CA GLU A 231 6.27 -3.86 -14.62
C GLU A 231 6.31 -2.41 -15.15
N ASP A 232 5.19 -1.67 -15.10
CA ASP A 232 5.20 -0.25 -15.50
C ASP A 232 6.01 0.65 -14.54
N LEU A 233 6.41 0.14 -13.36
CA LEU A 233 7.31 0.83 -12.44
C LEU A 233 8.78 0.74 -12.85
N THR A 234 9.17 -0.18 -13.75
CA THR A 234 10.59 -0.36 -14.14
C THR A 234 10.99 0.42 -15.39
N ARG A 235 10.14 1.35 -15.84
CA ARG A 235 10.36 2.11 -17.07
C ARG A 235 11.56 3.06 -16.98
N ILE A 236 12.19 3.27 -18.12
CA ILE A 236 13.33 4.16 -18.33
C ILE A 236 12.95 5.20 -19.40
N ASP A 237 13.44 6.43 -19.27
CA ASP A 237 13.24 7.49 -20.27
C ASP A 237 14.16 7.35 -21.49
N GLU A 238 13.96 8.20 -22.49
CA GLU A 238 14.73 8.20 -23.74
C GLU A 238 16.22 8.53 -23.55
N ASN A 239 16.60 9.08 -22.38
CA ASN A 239 17.98 9.42 -22.02
C ASN A 239 18.64 8.32 -21.16
N GLY A 240 17.97 7.18 -20.97
CA GLY A 240 18.49 6.07 -20.16
C GLY A 240 18.30 6.25 -18.64
N ARG A 241 17.50 7.23 -18.21
CA ARG A 241 17.24 7.47 -16.77
C ARG A 241 16.01 6.71 -16.29
N GLY A 242 16.10 6.12 -15.10
CA GLY A 242 14.98 5.43 -14.47
C GLY A 242 13.86 6.41 -14.14
N ILE A 243 12.61 6.05 -14.43
CA ILE A 243 11.47 6.91 -14.08
C ILE A 243 11.27 6.90 -12.57
N ILE A 244 11.07 8.09 -11.99
CA ILE A 244 10.70 8.25 -10.58
C ILE A 244 9.18 8.34 -10.48
N SER A 245 8.55 7.23 -10.10
CA SER A 245 7.12 7.15 -9.82
C SER A 245 6.84 7.75 -8.45
N VAL A 246 6.12 8.87 -8.38
CA VAL A 246 5.71 9.53 -7.14
C VAL A 246 4.25 9.20 -6.88
N LEU A 247 4.01 8.30 -5.93
CA LEU A 247 2.68 7.99 -5.43
C LEU A 247 2.28 9.02 -4.40
N ARG A 248 1.27 9.82 -4.72
CA ARG A 248 0.76 10.86 -3.83
C ARG A 248 -0.18 10.26 -2.80
N LEU A 249 0.11 10.50 -1.52
CA LEU A 249 -0.58 9.93 -0.37
C LEU A 249 -0.94 10.98 0.69
N THR A 250 -1.00 12.26 0.31
CA THR A 250 -1.24 13.33 1.29
C THR A 250 -2.63 13.28 1.92
N ASP A 251 -3.57 12.55 1.31
CA ASP A 251 -4.93 12.32 1.80
C ASP A 251 -5.16 10.91 2.36
N ILE A 252 -4.07 10.19 2.68
CA ILE A 252 -4.07 8.80 3.16
C ILE A 252 -3.62 8.68 4.63
N GLN A 253 -3.11 9.75 5.25
CA GLN A 253 -2.63 9.72 6.65
C GLN A 253 -3.70 9.27 7.66
N ASP A 254 -4.97 9.60 7.39
CA ASP A 254 -6.14 9.21 8.18
C ASP A 254 -6.82 7.93 7.68
N LYS A 255 -6.20 7.22 6.72
CA LYS A 255 -6.67 5.98 6.09
C LYS A 255 -5.62 4.86 6.16
N PRO A 256 -5.11 4.52 7.36
CA PRO A 256 -4.02 3.55 7.55
C PRO A 256 -4.37 2.15 7.04
N LYS A 257 -5.65 1.76 7.07
CA LYS A 257 -6.10 0.46 6.58
C LYS A 257 -6.04 0.38 5.06
N LEU A 258 -6.48 1.42 4.36
CA LEU A 258 -6.34 1.51 2.90
C LEU A 258 -4.86 1.50 2.50
N PHE A 259 -4.03 2.29 3.19
CA PHE A 259 -2.60 2.33 2.91
C PHE A 259 -1.93 0.97 3.08
N SER A 260 -2.16 0.31 4.23
CA SER A 260 -1.62 -1.02 4.50
C SER A 260 -2.11 -2.04 3.48
N THR A 261 -3.38 -1.97 3.06
CA THR A 261 -3.95 -2.85 2.04
C THR A 261 -3.23 -2.68 0.70
N PHE A 262 -3.06 -1.44 0.25
CA PHE A 262 -2.30 -1.11 -0.97
C PHE A 262 -0.85 -1.58 -0.88
N MET A 263 -0.17 -1.28 0.22
CA MET A 263 1.23 -1.65 0.45
C MET A 263 1.45 -3.15 0.33
N MET A 264 0.61 -3.93 0.99
CA MET A 264 0.70 -5.37 0.93
C MET A 264 0.47 -5.91 -0.47
N GLN A 265 -0.50 -5.35 -1.17
CA GLN A 265 -0.80 -5.80 -2.51
C GLN A 265 0.33 -5.50 -3.47
N LEU A 266 0.87 -4.28 -3.42
CA LEU A 266 2.00 -3.88 -4.23
C LEU A 266 3.19 -4.83 -4.00
N LEU A 267 3.53 -5.12 -2.76
CA LEU A 267 4.68 -5.97 -2.47
C LEU A 267 4.43 -7.44 -2.83
N ALA A 268 3.19 -7.93 -2.68
CA ALA A 268 2.82 -9.27 -3.12
C ALA A 268 2.93 -9.40 -4.64
N GLU A 269 2.36 -8.44 -5.37
CA GLU A 269 2.40 -8.39 -6.84
C GLU A 269 3.84 -8.26 -7.36
N VAL A 270 4.67 -7.44 -6.72
CA VAL A 270 6.11 -7.36 -7.03
C VAL A 270 6.80 -8.71 -6.83
N TYR A 271 6.48 -9.44 -5.75
CA TYR A 271 7.07 -10.75 -5.50
C TYR A 271 6.63 -11.81 -6.51
N GLU A 272 5.35 -11.79 -6.91
CA GLU A 272 4.76 -12.77 -7.84
C GLU A 272 5.18 -12.53 -9.28
N THR A 273 5.21 -11.28 -9.73
CA THR A 273 5.43 -10.91 -11.14
C THR A 273 6.90 -10.80 -11.50
N PHE A 274 7.75 -10.25 -10.64
CA PHE A 274 9.16 -10.09 -10.99
C PHE A 274 9.92 -11.42 -10.98
N PRO A 275 10.80 -11.69 -11.95
CA PRO A 275 11.63 -12.89 -11.94
C PRO A 275 12.69 -12.82 -10.85
N GLU A 276 13.18 -13.99 -10.40
CA GLU A 276 14.37 -14.03 -9.57
C GLU A 276 15.58 -13.50 -10.34
N GLN A 277 16.27 -12.55 -9.73
CA GLN A 277 17.48 -11.94 -10.24
C GLN A 277 18.68 -12.57 -9.52
N GLY A 278 19.66 -13.00 -10.31
CA GLY A 278 20.97 -13.35 -9.78
C GLY A 278 21.74 -12.10 -9.33
N ASP A 279 23.05 -12.12 -9.52
CA ASP A 279 23.91 -10.98 -9.21
C ASP A 279 23.95 -9.98 -10.39
N SER A 280 22.91 -9.15 -10.51
CA SER A 280 22.78 -8.13 -11.57
C SER A 280 23.68 -6.90 -11.37
N GLY A 281 24.36 -6.78 -10.22
CA GLY A 281 25.20 -5.64 -9.87
C GLY A 281 24.46 -4.34 -9.52
N ARG A 282 23.13 -4.27 -9.72
CA ARG A 282 22.26 -3.15 -9.34
C ARG A 282 20.80 -3.62 -9.16
N PRO A 283 19.96 -2.94 -8.36
CA PRO A 283 18.55 -3.28 -8.25
C PRO A 283 17.78 -2.98 -9.54
N GLU A 284 16.68 -3.68 -9.74
CA GLU A 284 15.72 -3.46 -10.84
C GLU A 284 14.75 -2.32 -10.51
N LEU A 285 14.36 -2.19 -9.24
CA LEU A 285 13.48 -1.15 -8.74
C LEU A 285 13.84 -0.85 -7.27
N VAL A 286 13.73 0.41 -6.88
CA VAL A 286 13.85 0.82 -5.48
C VAL A 286 12.55 1.49 -5.02
N ILE A 287 11.98 1.01 -3.92
CA ILE A 287 10.74 1.53 -3.33
C ILE A 287 11.08 2.23 -2.02
N PHE A 288 10.69 3.50 -1.90
CA PHE A 288 10.78 4.29 -0.66
C PHE A 288 9.39 4.49 -0.07
N ILE A 289 9.26 4.14 1.20
CA ILE A 289 8.07 4.34 2.02
C ILE A 289 8.38 5.51 2.95
N ASP A 290 7.85 6.72 2.66
CA ASP A 290 7.87 7.80 3.65
C ASP A 290 6.95 7.46 4.82
N GLU A 291 7.21 8.05 5.98
CA GLU A 291 6.45 7.83 7.22
C GLU A 291 6.07 6.36 7.46
N ALA A 292 7.09 5.49 7.45
CA ALA A 292 6.94 4.03 7.53
C ALA A 292 6.13 3.54 8.75
N HIS A 293 6.03 4.35 9.81
CA HIS A 293 5.18 4.05 10.98
C HIS A 293 3.71 3.78 10.59
N LEU A 294 3.19 4.44 9.54
CA LEU A 294 1.83 4.22 9.05
C LEU A 294 1.57 2.80 8.53
N VAL A 295 2.63 2.08 8.12
CA VAL A 295 2.53 0.67 7.69
C VAL A 295 2.45 -0.27 8.89
N PHE A 296 3.06 0.10 10.03
CA PHE A 296 3.33 -0.83 11.13
C PHE A 296 2.46 -0.61 12.37
N GLU A 297 2.06 0.62 12.70
CA GLU A 297 1.39 0.94 13.97
C GLU A 297 0.06 0.19 14.18
N GLU A 298 -0.71 -0.03 13.11
CA GLU A 298 -2.00 -0.74 13.16
C GLU A 298 -1.96 -2.15 12.55
N ALA A 299 -0.75 -2.64 12.22
CA ALA A 299 -0.61 -3.93 11.58
C ALA A 299 -0.82 -5.08 12.59
N SER A 300 -1.69 -6.02 12.24
CA SER A 300 -1.84 -7.24 13.03
C SER A 300 -0.55 -8.08 12.99
N LYS A 301 -0.36 -8.96 13.97
CA LYS A 301 0.82 -9.85 13.99
C LYS A 301 0.95 -10.68 12.72
N ALA A 302 -0.17 -11.15 12.18
CA ALA A 302 -0.19 -11.91 10.93
C ALA A 302 0.29 -11.07 9.73
N LEU A 303 -0.08 -9.79 9.72
CA LEU A 303 0.32 -8.83 8.71
C LEU A 303 1.83 -8.50 8.82
N LEU A 304 2.32 -8.24 10.03
CA LEU A 304 3.75 -8.00 10.28
C LEU A 304 4.64 -9.16 9.81
N ASN A 305 4.26 -10.40 10.14
CA ASN A 305 4.98 -11.59 9.70
C ASN A 305 5.00 -11.72 8.15
N GLN A 306 3.91 -11.30 7.49
CA GLN A 306 3.86 -11.30 6.03
C GLN A 306 4.78 -10.24 5.43
N ILE A 307 4.81 -9.03 6.00
CA ILE A 307 5.74 -7.98 5.58
C ILE A 307 7.18 -8.47 5.73
N GLU A 308 7.54 -9.01 6.88
CA GLU A 308 8.88 -9.56 7.14
C GLU A 308 9.27 -10.63 6.10
N SER A 309 8.35 -11.55 5.81
CA SER A 309 8.57 -12.61 4.81
C SER A 309 8.80 -12.04 3.41
N ILE A 310 7.95 -11.10 3.01
CA ILE A 310 8.05 -10.42 1.71
C ILE A 310 9.36 -9.65 1.60
N VAL A 311 9.75 -8.88 2.63
CA VAL A 311 11.03 -8.14 2.63
C VAL A 311 12.20 -9.08 2.38
N LYS A 312 12.23 -10.25 3.02
CA LYS A 312 13.29 -11.25 2.78
C LYS A 312 13.29 -11.77 1.33
N LEU A 313 12.10 -11.96 0.74
CA LEU A 313 11.93 -12.58 -0.57
C LEU A 313 12.19 -11.62 -1.73
N ILE A 314 11.68 -10.37 -1.68
CA ILE A 314 11.80 -9.41 -2.78
C ILE A 314 13.25 -9.00 -3.08
N ARG A 315 14.16 -9.18 -2.11
CA ARG A 315 15.60 -9.01 -2.34
C ARG A 315 16.12 -9.88 -3.49
N SER A 316 15.66 -11.13 -3.56
CA SER A 316 16.03 -12.07 -4.63
C SER A 316 15.47 -11.68 -5.99
N LYS A 317 14.45 -10.80 -6.02
CA LYS A 317 13.87 -10.23 -7.24
C LYS A 317 14.61 -8.97 -7.72
N GLY A 318 15.69 -8.58 -7.02
CA GLY A 318 16.44 -7.37 -7.33
C GLY A 318 15.76 -6.09 -6.83
N ILE A 319 14.82 -6.17 -5.89
CA ILE A 319 14.04 -5.01 -5.41
C ILE A 319 14.65 -4.46 -4.12
N GLY A 320 14.90 -3.15 -4.08
CA GLY A 320 15.25 -2.42 -2.86
C GLY A 320 14.02 -1.87 -2.17
N LEU A 321 13.96 -1.98 -0.84
CA LEU A 321 12.87 -1.42 -0.02
C LEU A 321 13.46 -0.53 1.06
N TYR A 322 12.99 0.71 1.15
CA TYR A 322 13.55 1.72 2.03
C TYR A 322 12.48 2.32 2.91
N PHE A 323 12.64 2.18 4.22
CA PHE A 323 11.74 2.77 5.19
C PHE A 323 12.28 4.13 5.62
N VAL A 324 11.47 5.17 5.49
CA VAL A 324 11.79 6.52 5.95
C VAL A 324 10.87 6.86 7.10
N THR A 325 11.42 7.17 8.27
CA THR A 325 10.63 7.38 9.48
C THR A 325 11.30 8.37 10.42
N GLN A 326 10.60 8.80 11.47
CA GLN A 326 11.17 9.69 12.47
C GLN A 326 12.07 8.96 13.45
N ASN A 327 11.65 7.76 13.89
CA ASN A 327 12.38 6.95 14.85
C ASN A 327 12.64 5.54 14.29
N PRO A 328 13.87 5.00 14.35
CA PRO A 328 14.13 3.63 13.94
C PRO A 328 13.22 2.59 14.59
N ASN A 329 12.76 2.85 15.82
CA ASN A 329 11.90 1.95 16.58
C ASN A 329 10.46 1.87 16.05
N ASP A 330 10.09 2.70 15.08
CA ASP A 330 8.81 2.61 14.38
C ASP A 330 8.79 1.42 13.40
N VAL A 331 9.96 0.87 13.07
CA VAL A 331 10.11 -0.33 12.25
C VAL A 331 10.33 -1.54 13.17
N PRO A 332 9.57 -2.65 13.01
CA PRO A 332 9.76 -3.86 13.80
C PRO A 332 11.18 -4.41 13.74
N GLU A 333 11.69 -4.94 14.85
CA GLU A 333 13.08 -5.43 14.97
C GLU A 333 13.45 -6.47 13.89
N ASP A 334 12.55 -7.40 13.59
CA ASP A 334 12.77 -8.44 12.58
C ASP A 334 12.91 -7.87 11.16
N VAL A 335 12.20 -6.77 10.87
CA VAL A 335 12.32 -6.03 9.60
C VAL A 335 13.57 -5.17 9.60
N LEU A 336 13.84 -4.46 10.70
CA LEU A 336 15.03 -3.61 10.88
C LEU A 336 16.33 -4.42 10.70
N ALA A 337 16.34 -5.68 11.13
CA ALA A 337 17.45 -6.61 10.95
C ALA A 337 17.72 -6.98 9.48
N GLN A 338 16.74 -6.80 8.58
CA GLN A 338 16.93 -7.01 7.14
C GLN A 338 17.47 -5.77 6.40
N LEU A 339 17.57 -4.61 7.06
CA LEU A 339 17.95 -3.35 6.42
C LEU A 339 19.48 -3.17 6.43
N GLY A 340 20.10 -3.33 5.26
CA GLY A 340 21.54 -3.26 5.08
C GLY A 340 22.10 -1.84 5.08
N LEU A 341 21.35 -0.87 4.57
CA LEU A 341 21.73 0.54 4.57
C LEU A 341 21.03 1.27 5.72
N LYS A 342 21.78 2.06 6.50
CA LYS A 342 21.22 2.89 7.56
C LYS A 342 21.74 4.32 7.44
N ILE A 343 20.83 5.27 7.31
CA ILE A 343 21.11 6.71 7.34
C ILE A 343 20.31 7.33 8.48
N GLN A 344 21.01 7.88 9.47
CA GLN A 344 20.41 8.46 10.65
C GLN A 344 20.74 9.94 10.78
N HIS A 345 19.73 10.75 10.52
CA HIS A 345 19.72 12.17 10.84
C HIS A 345 19.55 12.40 12.34
N ALA A 346 19.71 13.66 12.75
CA ALA A 346 19.63 14.04 14.15
C ALA A 346 18.34 13.53 14.84
N LEU A 347 18.50 13.02 16.06
CA LEU A 347 17.38 12.75 16.97
C LEU A 347 17.33 13.84 18.03
N ARG A 348 16.13 14.21 18.47
CA ARG A 348 15.93 15.22 19.52
C ARG A 348 15.42 14.56 20.78
N ALA A 349 16.05 14.89 21.92
CA ALA A 349 15.75 14.29 23.22
C ALA A 349 14.96 15.26 24.09
N PHE A 350 13.63 15.22 24.05
CA PHE A 350 12.78 16.04 24.92
C PHE A 350 12.28 15.24 26.13
N THR A 351 12.06 13.93 25.95
CA THR A 351 11.49 13.04 26.94
C THR A 351 12.44 11.92 27.35
N ALA A 352 12.10 11.20 28.43
CA ALA A 352 12.82 9.98 28.81
C ALA A 352 12.71 8.88 27.74
N LYS A 353 11.57 8.82 27.00
CA LYS A 353 11.37 7.91 25.88
C LYS A 353 12.37 8.22 24.76
N ASP A 354 12.56 9.50 24.42
CA ASP A 354 13.49 9.91 23.37
C ASP A 354 14.94 9.56 23.72
N ARG A 355 15.35 9.76 24.98
CA ARG A 355 16.68 9.36 25.44
C ARG A 355 16.93 7.86 25.32
N LYS A 356 15.91 7.04 25.60
CA LYS A 356 15.98 5.59 25.38
C LYS A 356 16.06 5.26 23.89
N ALA A 357 15.25 5.92 23.06
CA ALA A 357 15.27 5.72 21.61
C ALA A 357 16.63 6.07 20.99
N ILE A 358 17.26 7.17 21.43
CA ILE A 358 18.62 7.54 20.98
C ILE A 358 19.64 6.48 21.36
N LYS A 359 19.56 5.94 22.58
CA LYS A 359 20.46 4.88 23.03
C LYS A 359 20.31 3.63 22.14
N LEU A 360 19.08 3.17 21.93
CA LEU A 360 18.80 2.01 21.07
C LEU A 360 19.20 2.27 19.61
N ALA A 361 18.94 3.47 19.10
CA ALA A 361 19.37 3.85 17.76
C ALA A 361 20.90 3.82 17.62
N ALA A 362 21.66 4.28 18.62
CA ALA A 362 23.12 4.22 18.59
C ALA A 362 23.66 2.78 18.55
N GLU A 363 23.01 1.85 19.25
CA GLU A 363 23.37 0.42 19.30
C GLU A 363 23.16 -0.29 17.95
N ASN A 364 22.44 0.32 17.00
CA ASN A 364 22.21 -0.21 15.66
C ASN A 364 23.37 0.01 14.67
N TYR A 365 24.43 0.72 15.07
CA TYR A 365 25.57 1.11 14.23
C TYR A 365 26.87 0.43 14.67
N PRO A 366 27.83 0.23 13.74
CA PRO A 366 29.16 -0.22 14.10
C PRO A 366 29.83 0.72 15.10
N SER A 367 30.60 0.16 16.05
CA SER A 367 31.44 0.96 16.94
C SER A 367 32.46 1.77 16.14
N SER A 368 32.77 2.98 16.62
CA SER A 368 33.76 3.88 16.00
C SER A 368 34.74 4.37 17.04
N GLU A 369 36.01 4.47 16.67
CA GLU A 369 37.06 5.12 17.47
C GLU A 369 37.02 6.66 17.32
N PHE A 370 36.36 7.16 16.27
CA PHE A 370 36.27 8.58 15.94
C PHE A 370 35.01 9.27 16.50
N TYR A 371 33.99 8.49 16.89
CA TYR A 371 32.70 9.02 17.31
C TYR A 371 32.16 8.33 18.57
N ASP A 372 31.74 9.12 19.56
CA ASP A 372 30.70 8.67 20.47
C ASP A 372 29.35 8.78 19.73
N THR A 373 28.87 7.64 19.24
CA THR A 373 27.66 7.57 18.40
C THR A 373 26.46 8.18 19.12
N LYS A 374 26.33 7.95 20.43
CA LYS A 374 25.18 8.44 21.19
C LYS A 374 25.22 9.95 21.35
N GLU A 375 26.38 10.52 21.65
CA GLU A 375 26.54 11.96 21.80
C GLU A 375 26.35 12.67 20.46
N VAL A 376 27.05 12.21 19.42
CA VAL A 376 27.01 12.82 18.09
C VAL A 376 25.59 12.79 17.49
N LEU A 377 24.80 11.73 17.69
CA LEU A 377 23.41 11.66 17.22
C LEU A 377 22.54 12.84 17.66
N THR A 378 22.82 13.43 18.83
CA THR A 378 22.10 14.61 19.33
C THR A 378 22.65 15.92 18.79
N GLN A 379 23.91 15.92 18.35
CA GLN A 379 24.65 17.08 17.86
C GLN A 379 24.59 17.26 16.35
N LEU A 380 24.16 16.23 15.60
CA LEU A 380 24.02 16.30 14.14
C LEU A 380 23.25 17.56 13.70
N GLY A 381 23.86 18.28 12.75
CA GLY A 381 23.29 19.44 12.09
C GLY A 381 22.29 19.08 10.99
N ILE A 382 21.69 20.10 10.38
CA ILE A 382 20.78 19.91 9.23
C ILE A 382 21.59 19.52 8.00
N GLY A 383 21.21 18.40 7.37
CA GLY A 383 21.96 17.83 6.24
C GLY A 383 23.19 17.04 6.67
N GLU A 384 23.32 16.73 7.96
CA GLU A 384 24.30 15.77 8.47
C GLU A 384 23.60 14.50 8.91
N ALA A 385 24.24 13.35 8.66
CA ALA A 385 23.72 12.06 9.10
C ALA A 385 24.84 11.09 9.45
N PHE A 386 24.57 10.16 10.35
CA PHE A 386 25.34 8.95 10.43
C PHE A 386 24.96 8.01 9.30
N VAL A 387 25.98 7.46 8.63
CA VAL A 387 25.81 6.54 7.51
C VAL A 387 26.60 5.28 7.81
N SER A 388 25.95 4.14 7.61
CA SER A 388 26.58 2.83 7.50
C SER A 388 25.88 2.08 6.38
N VAL A 389 26.66 1.51 5.47
CA VAL A 389 26.17 0.73 4.32
C VAL A 389 26.79 -0.65 4.36
N LEU A 390 26.34 -1.55 3.50
CA LEU A 390 27.07 -2.80 3.28
C LEU A 390 28.09 -2.59 2.17
N ASN A 391 29.27 -3.18 2.32
CA ASN A 391 30.16 -3.36 1.19
C ASN A 391 29.69 -4.53 0.30
N GLU A 392 30.34 -4.75 -0.83
CA GLU A 392 29.96 -5.79 -1.80
C GLU A 392 30.08 -7.23 -1.23
N LYS A 393 30.79 -7.41 -0.11
CA LYS A 393 30.87 -8.68 0.63
C LYS A 393 29.76 -8.84 1.68
N GLY A 394 28.91 -7.83 1.84
CA GLY A 394 27.83 -7.82 2.84
C GLY A 394 28.29 -7.49 4.26
N ILE A 395 29.46 -6.89 4.43
CA ILE A 395 29.98 -6.46 5.72
C ILE A 395 29.64 -4.98 5.90
N PRO A 396 29.12 -4.54 7.06
CA PRO A 396 28.92 -3.12 7.34
C PRO A 396 30.21 -2.31 7.17
N THR A 397 30.12 -1.19 6.47
CA THR A 397 31.20 -0.20 6.38
C THR A 397 31.36 0.53 7.71
N PRO A 398 32.54 1.14 7.95
CA PRO A 398 32.74 1.97 9.12
C PRO A 398 31.66 3.06 9.23
N LEU A 399 31.24 3.34 10.46
CA LEU A 399 30.29 4.43 10.74
C LEU A 399 30.91 5.76 10.30
N ALA A 400 30.17 6.57 9.52
CA ALA A 400 30.62 7.88 9.07
C ALA A 400 29.59 8.97 9.44
N ARG A 401 30.00 9.99 10.21
CA ARG A 401 29.25 11.25 10.27
C ARG A 401 29.46 11.94 8.93
N THR A 402 28.39 12.20 8.19
CA THR A 402 28.46 12.60 6.79
C THR A 402 27.77 13.93 6.59
N MET A 403 28.46 14.90 5.98
CA MET A 403 27.86 16.08 5.38
C MET A 403 27.24 15.65 4.04
N LEU A 404 25.92 15.57 3.99
CA LEU A 404 25.18 15.11 2.81
C LEU A 404 25.20 16.18 1.71
N ARG A 405 25.30 15.75 0.45
CA ARG A 405 25.16 16.67 -0.69
C ARG A 405 23.73 17.22 -0.80
N ALA A 406 23.57 18.31 -1.53
CA ALA A 406 22.24 18.85 -1.82
C ALA A 406 21.57 18.07 -2.98
N PRO A 407 20.23 17.96 -2.97
CA PRO A 407 19.44 17.62 -4.16
C PRO A 407 19.77 18.51 -5.36
N MET A 408 19.91 17.91 -6.54
CA MET A 408 20.12 18.59 -7.81
C MET A 408 18.81 19.14 -8.40
N SER A 409 17.69 18.56 -8.00
CA SER A 409 16.35 19.04 -8.36
C SER A 409 15.80 20.06 -7.35
N ARG A 410 14.64 20.64 -7.68
CA ARG A 410 13.96 21.61 -6.83
C ARG A 410 13.58 20.94 -5.50
N MET A 411 13.97 21.59 -4.39
CA MET A 411 13.60 21.12 -3.05
C MET A 411 12.17 21.51 -2.63
N ASP A 412 11.55 22.42 -3.36
CA ASP A 412 10.14 22.82 -3.19
C ASP A 412 9.24 22.04 -4.16
N VAL A 413 7.93 22.12 -3.97
CA VAL A 413 6.93 21.40 -4.78
C VAL A 413 6.74 22.04 -6.16
N LEU A 414 6.10 21.29 -7.06
CA LEU A 414 5.59 21.83 -8.32
C LEU A 414 4.41 22.76 -8.06
N THR A 415 4.26 23.76 -8.91
CA THR A 415 2.99 24.49 -9.02
C THR A 415 1.92 23.60 -9.63
N ASP A 416 0.63 23.94 -9.45
CA ASP A 416 -0.47 23.16 -10.00
C ASP A 416 -0.40 23.02 -11.54
N SER A 417 0.10 24.06 -12.24
CA SER A 417 0.27 24.03 -13.69
C SER A 417 1.43 23.14 -14.12
N GLU A 418 2.56 23.17 -13.40
CA GLU A 418 3.69 22.26 -13.62
C GLU A 418 3.26 20.80 -13.37
N LEU A 419 2.54 20.55 -12.26
CA LEU A 419 2.04 19.23 -11.92
C LEU A 419 1.05 18.70 -12.97
N THR A 420 0.11 19.53 -13.41
CA THR A 420 -0.84 19.17 -14.48
C THR A 420 -0.12 18.85 -15.78
N THR A 421 0.94 19.58 -16.10
CA THR A 421 1.77 19.33 -17.29
C THR A 421 2.46 17.97 -17.20
N VAL A 422 3.04 17.63 -16.04
CA VAL A 422 3.65 16.31 -15.81
C VAL A 422 2.61 15.20 -15.98
N ILE A 423 1.45 15.34 -15.36
CA ILE A 423 0.37 14.34 -15.40
C ILE A 423 -0.13 14.12 -16.84
N ASN A 424 -0.35 15.20 -17.59
CA ASN A 424 -0.85 15.12 -18.97
C ASN A 424 0.18 14.50 -19.95
N ASN A 425 1.47 14.55 -19.61
CA ASN A 425 2.52 13.92 -20.41
C ASN A 425 2.74 12.43 -20.06
N SER A 426 2.00 11.90 -19.07
CA SER A 426 2.08 10.50 -18.68
C SER A 426 1.62 9.57 -19.81
N LYS A 427 2.42 8.54 -20.08
CA LYS A 427 2.02 7.44 -20.98
C LYS A 427 1.04 6.48 -20.30
N LEU A 428 1.03 6.42 -18.96
CA LEU A 428 0.23 5.47 -18.18
C LEU A 428 -1.18 5.96 -17.90
N ILE A 429 -1.39 7.27 -17.83
CA ILE A 429 -2.71 7.84 -17.49
C ILE A 429 -3.79 7.35 -18.46
N HIS A 430 -3.47 7.22 -19.76
CA HIS A 430 -4.38 6.70 -20.77
C HIS A 430 -4.68 5.21 -20.61
N LYS A 431 -3.79 4.42 -19.98
CA LYS A 431 -3.97 2.99 -19.70
C LYS A 431 -4.84 2.76 -18.46
N TYR A 432 -4.64 3.54 -17.39
CA TYR A 432 -5.24 3.23 -16.08
C TYR A 432 -6.40 4.14 -15.65
N ASN A 433 -6.53 5.36 -16.18
CA ASN A 433 -7.62 6.26 -15.79
C ASN A 433 -8.90 6.03 -16.61
N GLN A 434 -8.99 4.92 -17.36
CA GLN A 434 -10.22 4.51 -18.02
C GLN A 434 -11.20 3.95 -16.97
N GLU A 435 -12.46 4.37 -17.04
CA GLU A 435 -13.55 3.72 -16.32
C GLU A 435 -13.95 2.45 -17.09
N LEU A 436 -13.75 1.30 -16.47
CA LEU A 436 -14.14 0.01 -17.01
C LEU A 436 -15.21 -0.59 -16.09
N ASP A 437 -16.37 -0.89 -16.65
CA ASP A 437 -17.47 -1.55 -15.97
C ASP A 437 -17.77 -2.86 -16.71
N ARG A 438 -17.19 -3.96 -16.23
CA ARG A 438 -17.36 -5.30 -16.81
C ARG A 438 -18.37 -6.08 -15.98
N GLU A 439 -19.04 -7.05 -16.61
CA GLU A 439 -19.92 -7.98 -15.89
C GLU A 439 -19.10 -8.81 -14.88
N SER A 440 -19.37 -8.62 -13.59
CA SER A 440 -18.67 -9.22 -12.46
C SER A 440 -19.62 -10.03 -11.57
N ALA A 441 -19.12 -10.52 -10.43
CA ALA A 441 -19.94 -11.28 -9.48
C ALA A 441 -21.21 -10.52 -9.05
N TYR A 442 -21.14 -9.20 -8.96
CA TYR A 442 -22.28 -8.36 -8.61
C TYR A 442 -23.44 -8.50 -9.61
N GLU A 443 -23.21 -8.22 -10.90
CA GLU A 443 -24.25 -8.28 -11.93
C GLU A 443 -24.78 -9.71 -12.10
N MET A 444 -23.86 -10.69 -12.13
CA MET A 444 -24.20 -12.09 -12.34
C MET A 444 -25.07 -12.64 -11.20
N LEU A 445 -24.74 -12.32 -9.95
CA LEU A 445 -25.53 -12.77 -8.80
C LEU A 445 -26.85 -12.02 -8.67
N ASN A 446 -26.92 -10.73 -9.00
CA ASN A 446 -28.21 -10.03 -9.07
C ASN A 446 -29.15 -10.69 -10.08
N SER A 447 -28.66 -11.03 -11.28
CA SER A 447 -29.44 -11.78 -12.28
C SER A 447 -29.87 -13.15 -11.76
N LYS A 448 -29.00 -13.85 -11.00
CA LYS A 448 -29.32 -15.16 -10.40
C LYS A 448 -30.42 -15.03 -9.33
N ILE A 449 -30.32 -14.05 -8.43
CA ILE A 449 -31.29 -13.78 -7.36
C ILE A 449 -32.65 -13.40 -7.95
N GLU A 450 -32.70 -12.55 -8.97
CA GLU A 450 -33.96 -12.20 -9.64
C GLU A 450 -34.66 -13.43 -10.23
N LYS A 451 -33.91 -14.33 -10.86
CA LYS A 451 -34.45 -15.59 -11.39
C LYS A 451 -34.99 -16.49 -10.29
N ILE A 452 -34.31 -16.59 -9.14
CA ILE A 452 -34.76 -17.35 -7.97
C ILE A 452 -36.07 -16.75 -7.44
N ASN A 453 -36.11 -15.44 -7.21
CA ASN A 453 -37.29 -14.74 -6.68
C ASN A 453 -38.50 -14.87 -7.61
N LEU A 454 -38.31 -14.74 -8.93
CA LEU A 454 -39.38 -14.93 -9.91
C LEU A 454 -39.88 -16.38 -9.96
N ALA A 455 -39.01 -17.37 -9.74
CA ALA A 455 -39.40 -18.78 -9.67
C ALA A 455 -40.20 -19.06 -8.39
N GLU A 456 -39.76 -18.53 -7.25
CA GLU A 456 -40.48 -18.65 -5.97
C GLU A 456 -41.85 -17.97 -6.02
N GLU A 457 -41.96 -16.75 -6.57
CA GLU A 457 -43.25 -16.09 -6.75
C GLU A 457 -44.20 -16.91 -7.62
N LYS A 458 -43.69 -17.50 -8.71
CA LYS A 458 -44.49 -18.37 -9.58
C LYS A 458 -44.93 -19.65 -8.85
N ALA A 459 -44.05 -20.25 -8.04
CA ALA A 459 -44.38 -21.43 -7.25
C ALA A 459 -45.44 -21.12 -6.18
N ILE A 460 -45.31 -20.00 -5.47
CA ILE A 460 -46.29 -19.54 -4.47
C ILE A 460 -47.64 -19.26 -5.12
N LYS A 461 -47.65 -18.58 -6.28
CA LYS A 461 -48.89 -18.35 -7.06
C LYS A 461 -49.52 -19.66 -7.51
N ALA A 462 -48.73 -20.60 -8.05
CA ALA A 462 -49.23 -21.91 -8.46
C ALA A 462 -49.79 -22.72 -7.29
N GLU A 463 -49.14 -22.70 -6.12
CA GLU A 463 -49.62 -23.39 -4.92
C GLU A 463 -50.88 -22.74 -4.33
N ALA A 464 -50.99 -21.40 -4.40
CA ALA A 464 -52.18 -20.65 -4.04
C ALA A 464 -53.36 -20.99 -4.97
N ASP A 465 -53.13 -21.00 -6.28
CA ASP A 465 -54.11 -21.37 -7.30
C ASP A 465 -54.54 -22.84 -7.15
N GLU A 466 -53.62 -23.74 -6.81
CA GLU A 466 -53.92 -25.15 -6.56
C GLU A 466 -54.72 -25.34 -5.26
N LYS A 467 -54.39 -24.62 -4.18
CA LYS A 467 -55.17 -24.60 -2.94
C LYS A 467 -56.57 -24.03 -3.16
N GLU A 468 -56.72 -23.00 -4.00
CA GLU A 468 -58.02 -22.43 -4.38
C GLU A 468 -58.84 -23.42 -5.22
N ARG A 469 -58.22 -24.09 -6.21
CA ARG A 469 -58.86 -25.16 -7.00
C ARG A 469 -59.31 -26.33 -6.13
N LYS A 470 -58.48 -26.79 -5.19
CA LYS A 470 -58.83 -27.86 -4.22
C LYS A 470 -59.95 -27.42 -3.27
N ARG A 471 -60.02 -26.14 -2.90
CA ARG A 471 -61.11 -25.58 -2.08
C ARG A 471 -62.43 -25.52 -2.86
N ASN A 472 -62.38 -25.12 -4.13
CA ASN A 472 -63.54 -25.07 -5.01
C ASN A 472 -64.07 -26.47 -5.37
N GLN A 473 -63.20 -27.48 -5.54
CA GLN A 473 -63.60 -28.87 -5.72
C GLN A 473 -64.21 -29.51 -4.46
N LYS A 474 -63.76 -29.14 -3.25
CA LYS A 474 -64.41 -29.58 -2.00
C LYS A 474 -65.77 -28.91 -1.75
N SER A 475 -66.04 -27.75 -2.35
CA SER A 475 -67.39 -27.13 -2.31
C SER A 475 -68.36 -27.73 -3.32
N SER A 476 -67.90 -28.37 -4.39
CA SER A 476 -68.79 -29.02 -5.38
C SER A 476 -69.21 -30.44 -5.00
N SER A 477 -68.66 -31.05 -3.94
CA SER A 477 -69.02 -32.38 -3.45
C SER A 477 -69.99 -32.40 -2.25
N ARG A 478 -70.59 -31.25 -1.90
CA ARG A 478 -71.68 -31.18 -0.91
C ARG A 478 -72.96 -30.66 -1.58
N SER A 479 -73.70 -31.56 -2.21
CA SER A 479 -75.07 -31.28 -2.63
C SER A 479 -76.05 -31.45 -1.46
N TYR A 480 -76.73 -30.35 -1.14
CA TYR A 480 -78.01 -30.22 -0.43
C TYR A 480 -78.14 -30.78 1.00
N THR A 481 -77.97 -29.88 1.97
CA THR A 481 -78.94 -29.77 3.08
C THR A 481 -79.06 -28.31 3.52
N ARG A 482 -80.30 -27.80 3.54
CA ARG A 482 -80.68 -26.42 3.92
C ARG A 482 -80.19 -26.06 5.33
N LYS A 483 -79.50 -24.91 5.50
CA LYS A 483 -79.91 -23.72 6.30
C LYS A 483 -78.73 -22.83 6.74
N SER A 484 -79.07 -21.55 6.90
CA SER A 484 -78.43 -20.48 7.70
C SER A 484 -77.39 -19.58 7.00
N THR A 485 -77.87 -18.41 6.59
CA THR A 485 -77.09 -17.21 6.27
C THR A 485 -76.55 -16.55 7.55
N ARG A 486 -75.29 -16.81 7.90
CA ARG A 486 -74.46 -15.85 8.64
C ARG A 486 -73.02 -15.93 8.12
N ILE A 487 -72.60 -14.87 7.43
CA ILE A 487 -71.21 -14.67 6.99
C ILE A 487 -70.35 -14.41 8.23
N ASN A 488 -69.24 -15.15 8.36
CA ASN A 488 -68.31 -15.04 9.47
C ASN A 488 -67.71 -13.60 9.53
N PRO A 489 -67.87 -12.85 10.63
CA PRO A 489 -67.44 -11.44 10.74
C PRO A 489 -65.97 -11.21 10.41
N ILE A 490 -65.11 -12.18 10.70
CA ILE A 490 -63.66 -12.11 10.45
C ILE A 490 -63.35 -12.08 8.95
N VAL A 491 -64.11 -12.85 8.15
CA VAL A 491 -63.94 -12.88 6.70
C VAL A 491 -64.37 -11.55 6.09
N LYS A 492 -65.44 -10.93 6.61
CA LYS A 492 -65.92 -9.62 6.15
C LYS A 492 -64.95 -8.47 6.44
N VAL A 493 -64.17 -8.56 7.53
CA VAL A 493 -63.13 -7.58 7.87
C VAL A 493 -61.90 -7.75 6.99
N LEU A 494 -61.45 -9.00 6.76
CA LEU A 494 -60.26 -9.30 5.94
C LEU A 494 -60.47 -9.02 4.44
N THR A 495 -61.70 -9.13 3.94
CA THR A 495 -62.04 -8.79 2.55
C THR A 495 -62.53 -7.36 2.38
N SER A 496 -62.52 -6.54 3.43
CA SER A 496 -62.95 -5.15 3.32
C SER A 496 -61.92 -4.34 2.54
N ALA A 497 -62.39 -3.48 1.63
CA ALA A 497 -61.55 -2.59 0.84
C ALA A 497 -60.63 -1.71 1.72
N THR A 498 -61.04 -1.45 2.97
CA THR A 498 -60.28 -0.71 3.97
C THR A 498 -59.06 -1.48 4.47
N PHE A 499 -59.18 -2.79 4.73
CA PHE A 499 -58.08 -3.63 5.20
C PHE A 499 -57.06 -3.87 4.07
N ILE A 500 -57.54 -4.11 2.86
CA ILE A 500 -56.69 -4.28 1.67
C ILE A 500 -55.90 -2.99 1.38
N ARG A 501 -56.53 -1.81 1.47
CA ARG A 501 -55.81 -0.52 1.30
C ARG A 501 -54.78 -0.27 2.40
N ALA A 502 -55.03 -0.69 3.64
CA ALA A 502 -54.07 -0.54 4.74
C ALA A 502 -52.82 -1.40 4.53
N VAL A 503 -52.98 -2.66 4.12
CA VAL A 503 -51.87 -3.58 3.86
C VAL A 503 -51.05 -3.12 2.65
N PHE A 504 -51.70 -2.69 1.56
CA PHE A 504 -50.99 -2.15 0.40
C PHE A 504 -50.34 -0.78 0.67
N GLY A 505 -50.91 0.04 1.55
CA GLY A 505 -50.31 1.30 1.99
C GLY A 505 -49.03 1.12 2.81
N ILE A 506 -48.97 0.06 3.62
CA ILE A 506 -47.78 -0.30 4.41
C ILE A 506 -46.69 -0.88 3.48
N LEU A 507 -47.04 -1.78 2.55
CA LEU A 507 -46.08 -2.32 1.56
C LEU A 507 -45.44 -1.21 0.71
N LYS A 508 -46.23 -0.19 0.29
CA LYS A 508 -45.72 0.90 -0.53
C LYS A 508 -44.80 1.88 0.22
N LYS A 509 -44.83 1.87 1.56
CA LYS A 509 -43.91 2.63 2.43
C LYS A 509 -42.61 1.89 2.73
N VAL A 510 -42.59 0.57 2.52
CA VAL A 510 -41.41 -0.29 2.71
C VAL A 510 -40.60 -0.43 1.42
N ILE A 511 -41.20 -0.12 0.26
CA ILE A 511 -40.58 -0.18 -1.08
C ILE A 511 -40.18 1.24 -1.56
N LYS A 512 -39.78 2.14 -0.65
CA LYS A 512 -39.32 3.48 -1.04
C LYS A 512 -38.08 3.91 -0.26
#